data_AF-A0A376P5K0-F1
#
_entry.id   AF-A0A376P5K0-F1
#
_cell.length_a   1.000
_cell.length_b   1.000
_cell.length_c   1.000
_cell.angle_alpha   90.00
_cell.angle_beta   90.00
_cell.angle_gamma   90.00
#
_symmetry.space_group_name_H-M   'P 1'
#
loop_
_entity.id
_entity.type
_entity.pdbx_description
1 polymer ?
#
loop_
_entity_poly.entity_id
_entity_poly.type
_entity_poly.pdbx_seq_one_letter_code
_entity_poly.pdbx_strand_id
1 'polypeptide(L)' 'MPIYQIDGLTPVVPEESFVHPTAVLIGDVILGKGVYVGPNASLRGDLVVSW' A
#
# COMPACT_ATOMS: atom_id res chain seq x y z
N MET A 1 -0.60 8.80 7.24
CA MET A 1 -0.91 7.69 6.32
C MET A 1 -0.86 8.20 4.89
N PRO A 2 0.34 8.38 4.32
CA PRO A 2 0.50 8.70 2.91
C PRO A 2 0.13 7.49 2.02
N ILE A 3 -1.02 7.58 1.35
CA ILE A 3 -1.49 6.65 0.31
C ILE A 3 -1.47 7.41 -1.00
N TYR A 4 -0.75 6.89 -2.00
CA TYR A 4 -0.60 7.55 -3.29
C TYR A 4 -1.04 6.66 -4.44
N GLN A 5 -1.81 7.25 -5.35
CA GLN A 5 -2.15 6.63 -6.62
C GLN A 5 -1.00 6.81 -7.63
N ILE A 6 -0.71 5.77 -8.42
CA ILE A 6 0.14 5.83 -9.61
C ILE A 6 -0.49 4.97 -10.71
N ASP A 7 -0.43 5.40 -11.97
CA ASP A 7 -1.01 4.69 -13.13
C ASP A 7 -2.49 4.29 -12.99
N GLY A 8 -3.26 5.09 -12.22
CA GLY A 8 -4.68 4.79 -11.93
C GLY A 8 -4.90 3.72 -10.85
N LEU A 9 -3.84 3.19 -10.26
CA LEU A 9 -3.88 2.18 -9.21
C LEU A 9 -3.70 2.82 -7.83
N THR A 10 -4.72 2.64 -6.98
CA THR A 10 -4.72 3.10 -5.58
C THR A 10 -4.61 1.89 -4.66
N PRO A 11 -3.76 1.92 -3.62
CA PRO A 11 -3.67 0.86 -2.64
C PRO A 11 -5.03 0.49 -2.02
N VAL A 12 -5.28 -0.82 -1.89
CA VAL A 12 -6.48 -1.37 -1.23
C VAL A 12 -6.15 -1.78 0.20
N VAL A 13 -6.80 -1.11 1.16
CA VAL A 13 -6.62 -1.33 2.60
C VAL A 13 -7.96 -1.74 3.21
N PRO A 14 -8.12 -2.99 3.68
CA PRO A 14 -9.30 -3.42 4.44
C PRO A 14 -9.46 -2.64 5.75
N GLU A 15 -10.70 -2.42 6.18
CA GLU A 15 -11.00 -1.66 7.42
C GLU A 15 -10.40 -2.29 8.68
N GLU A 16 -10.23 -3.61 8.70
CA GLU A 16 -9.66 -4.32 9.85
C GLU A 16 -8.12 -4.25 9.90
N SER A 17 -7.49 -3.69 8.87
CA SER A 17 -6.03 -3.55 8.78
C SER A 17 -5.56 -2.25 9.41
N PHE A 18 -4.35 -2.27 9.99
CA PHE A 18 -3.73 -1.09 10.58
C PHE A 18 -2.49 -0.69 9.79
N VAL A 19 -2.50 0.55 9.27
CA VAL A 19 -1.35 1.16 8.61
C VAL A 19 -0.81 2.26 9.51
N HIS A 20 0.42 2.08 9.99
CA HIS A 20 1.06 3.09 10.83
C HIS A 20 1.11 4.45 10.09
N PRO A 21 0.89 5.60 10.76
CA PRO A 21 0.83 6.90 10.09
C PRO A 21 2.06 7.29 9.26
N THR A 22 3.23 6.71 9.56
CA THR A 22 4.50 6.93 8.85
C THR A 22 4.81 5.89 7.76
N ALA A 23 4.00 4.86 7.61
CA ALA A 23 4.14 3.91 6.49
C ALA A 23 3.66 4.56 5.17
N VAL A 24 4.27 4.16 4.06
CA VAL A 24 3.98 4.69 2.71
C VAL A 24 3.50 3.57 1.80
N LEU A 25 2.32 3.74 1.18
CA LEU A 25 1.76 2.81 0.20
C LEU A 25 1.56 3.55 -1.13
N ILE A 26 2.09 2.98 -2.23
CA ILE A 26 2.04 3.56 -3.58
C ILE A 26 1.65 2.49 -4.59
N GLY A 27 0.62 2.75 -5.40
CA GLY A 27 0.30 1.95 -6.58
C GLY A 27 -0.42 0.64 -6.31
N ASP A 28 -0.04 -0.41 -7.04
CA ASP A 28 -0.66 -1.74 -7.01
C ASP A 28 -0.29 -2.49 -5.72
N VAL A 29 -0.94 -2.11 -4.63
CA VAL A 29 -0.75 -2.70 -3.30
C VAL A 29 -2.11 -3.16 -2.79
N ILE A 30 -2.27 -4.46 -2.56
CA ILE A 30 -3.49 -5.04 -1.99
C ILE A 30 -3.14 -5.68 -0.66
N LEU A 31 -3.69 -5.16 0.43
CA LEU A 31 -3.56 -5.78 1.74
C LEU A 31 -4.63 -6.86 1.95
N GLY A 32 -4.24 -7.96 2.59
CA GLY A 32 -5.18 -8.89 3.20
C GLY A 32 -5.91 -8.28 4.41
N LYS A 33 -6.95 -8.98 4.90
CA LYS A 33 -7.69 -8.58 6.11
C LYS A 33 -6.80 -8.72 7.36
N GLY A 34 -6.88 -7.75 8.28
CA GLY A 34 -6.16 -7.78 9.56
C GLY A 34 -4.64 -7.61 9.43
N VAL A 35 -4.16 -7.06 8.31
CA VAL A 35 -2.73 -6.83 8.09
C VAL A 35 -2.25 -5.64 8.91
N TYR A 36 -1.09 -5.80 9.54
CA TYR A 36 -0.36 -4.72 10.21
C TYR A 36 0.78 -4.23 9.32
N VAL A 37 0.81 -2.94 9.01
CA VAL A 37 1.93 -2.27 8.35
C VAL A 37 2.60 -1.34 9.35
N GLY A 38 3.84 -1.69 9.74
CA GLY A 38 4.60 -1.00 10.78
C GLY A 38 5.18 0.36 10.37
N PRO A 39 5.73 1.11 11.34
CA PRO A 39 6.33 2.42 11.08
C PRO A 39 7.44 2.35 10.03
N ASN A 40 7.44 3.33 9.12
CA ASN A 40 8.45 3.53 8.08
C ASN A 40 8.54 2.41 7.03
N ALA A 41 7.57 1.48 7.01
CA ALA A 41 7.45 0.53 5.90
C ALA A 41 7.11 1.27 4.60
N SER A 42 7.69 0.82 3.48
CA SER A 42 7.42 1.34 2.14
C SER A 42 6.95 0.19 1.25
N LEU A 43 5.68 0.23 0.85
CA LEU A 43 5.09 -0.72 -0.09
C LEU A 43 4.84 0.04 -1.39
N ARG A 44 5.62 -0.30 -2.41
CA ARG A 44 5.60 0.38 -3.71
C ARG A 44 5.39 -0.66 -4.80
N GLY A 45 4.15 -0.71 -5.31
CA GLY A 45 3.75 -1.54 -6.45
C GLY A 45 3.71 -0.71 -7.72
N ASP A 46 4.87 -0.27 -8.21
CA ASP A 46 5.02 0.55 -9.42
C ASP A 46 5.70 -0.19 -10.58
N LEU A 47 6.11 -1.44 -10.37
CA LEU A 47 6.75 -2.25 -11.39
C LEU A 47 5.69 -2.98 -12.24
N VAL A 48 5.48 -2.47 -13.45
CA VAL A 48 4.90 -3.27 -14.53
C VAL A 48 6.01 -4.19 -15.06
N VAL A 49 6.00 -5.46 -14.64
CA VAL A 49 6.79 -6.49 -15.33
C VAL A 49 6.15 -6.78 -16.69
N SER A 50 6.65 -6.12 -17.73
CA SER A 50 6.40 -6.50 -19.12
C SER A 50 7.60 -7.32 -19.61
N TRP A 51 7.41 -8.63 -19.64
CA TRP A 51 8.17 -9.55 -20.49
C TRP A 51 7.18 -10.18 -21.47
#